data_AF-A0A6P4XSW0-F1
#
_entry.id   AF-A0A6P4XSW0-F1
#
_cell.length_a   1.000
_cell.length_b   1.000
_cell.length_c   1.000
_cell.angle_alpha   90.00
_cell.angle_beta   90.00
_cell.angle_gamma   90.00
#
_symmetry.space_group_name_H-M   'P 1'
#
loop_
_entity.id
_entity.type
_entity.pdbx_description
1 polymer ?
#
loop_
_entity_poly.entity_id
_entity_poly.type
_entity_poly.pdbx_seq_one_letter_code
_entity_poly.pdbx_strand_id
1 'polypeptide(L)'
;MGQCDHNPISADTPRTKTWLVSGSPAHKKLATIILNPRWLKTTHKYLRFRTTSDLESFQNHILMYASKRYAFSPPVYEARCQLAALDYNEHKDRAVWKAKDGHIK
;
A
#
# COMPACT_ATOMS: atom_id res chain seq x y z
N MET A 1 -3.47 2.37 5.38
CA MET A 1 -4.86 2.83 5.55
C MET A 1 -5.60 2.64 4.24
N GLY A 2 -6.66 1.85 4.27
CA GLY A 2 -7.41 1.45 3.08
C GLY A 2 -8.39 0.35 3.46
N GLN A 3 -9.29 0.65 4.39
CA GLN A 3 -10.45 -0.22 4.61
C GLN A 3 -11.61 0.37 3.82
N CYS A 4 -12.37 -0.47 3.14
CA CYS A 4 -13.61 -0.04 2.53
C CYS A 4 -14.70 -0.02 3.61
N ASP A 5 -15.46 1.07 3.73
CA ASP A 5 -16.55 1.21 4.71
C ASP A 5 -17.82 0.39 4.35
N HIS A 6 -17.67 -0.60 3.48
CA HIS A 6 -18.75 -1.52 3.15
C HIS A 6 -18.55 -2.85 3.88
N ASN A 7 -19.66 -3.50 4.23
CA ASN A 7 -19.63 -4.87 4.72
C ASN A 7 -18.90 -5.80 3.71
N PRO A 8 -18.31 -6.91 4.17
CA PRO A 8 -17.64 -7.88 3.30
C PRO A 8 -18.55 -8.25 2.13
N ILE A 9 -18.05 -8.09 0.91
CA ILE A 9 -18.78 -8.52 -0.28
C ILE A 9 -18.61 -10.02 -0.35
N SER A 10 -19.65 -10.78 0.02
CA SER A 10 -19.64 -12.24 -0.06
C SER A 10 -19.38 -12.70 -1.49
N ALA A 11 -18.54 -13.72 -1.64
CA ALA A 11 -18.26 -14.35 -2.94
C ALA A 11 -19.50 -15.03 -3.54
N ASP A 12 -20.47 -15.38 -2.70
CA ASP A 12 -21.69 -16.10 -3.09
C ASP A 12 -22.85 -15.17 -3.47
N THR A 13 -22.73 -13.87 -3.18
CA THR A 13 -23.78 -12.91 -3.55
C THR A 13 -23.53 -12.41 -4.99
N PRO A 14 -24.52 -12.53 -5.89
CA PRO A 14 -24.44 -11.93 -7.22
C PRO A 14 -24.09 -10.44 -7.08
N ARG A 15 -23.11 -9.96 -7.85
CA ARG A 15 -22.71 -8.53 -7.88
C ARG A 15 -23.74 -7.65 -8.60
N THR A 16 -25.02 -7.81 -8.27
CA THR A 16 -26.17 -7.10 -8.83
C THR A 16 -26.48 -5.80 -8.09
N LYS A 17 -25.71 -5.47 -7.04
CA LYS A 17 -25.90 -4.24 -6.28
C LYS A 17 -25.65 -3.03 -7.19
N THR A 18 -26.72 -2.29 -7.46
CA THR A 18 -26.65 -1.04 -8.22
C THR A 18 -26.04 0.05 -7.34
N TRP A 19 -24.72 0.22 -7.42
CA TRP A 19 -23.98 1.22 -6.64
C TRP A 19 -24.26 2.66 -7.06
N LEU A 20 -24.69 2.86 -8.31
CA LEU A 20 -24.94 4.17 -8.89
C LEU A 20 -26.13 4.10 -9.83
N VAL A 21 -27.08 5.02 -9.68
CA VAL A 21 -28.22 5.13 -10.58
C VAL A 21 -27.78 5.84 -11.86
N SER A 22 -28.03 5.22 -13.02
CA SER A 22 -27.71 5.83 -14.32
C SER A 22 -28.41 7.18 -14.49
N GLY A 23 -27.70 8.17 -15.01
CA GLY A 23 -28.22 9.53 -15.21
C GLY A 23 -28.29 10.39 -13.93
N SER A 24 -28.07 9.82 -12.74
CA SER A 24 -27.99 10.59 -11.49
C SER A 24 -26.86 11.64 -11.54
N PRO A 25 -26.93 12.72 -10.74
CA PRO A 25 -25.86 13.72 -10.66
C PRO A 25 -24.49 13.10 -10.32
N ALA A 26 -24.48 12.12 -9.41
CA ALA A 26 -23.28 11.37 -9.06
C ALA A 26 -22.73 10.56 -10.27
N HIS A 27 -23.61 9.89 -11.02
CA HIS A 27 -23.22 9.18 -12.24
C HIS A 27 -22.64 10.10 -13.31
N LYS A 28 -23.30 11.23 -13.56
CA LYS A 28 -22.81 12.22 -14.54
C LYS A 28 -21.44 12.77 -14.14
N LYS A 29 -21.26 13.10 -12.86
CA LYS A 29 -19.98 13.63 -12.36
C LYS A 29 -18.86 12.59 -12.43
N LEU A 30 -19.16 11.34 -12.06
CA LEU A 30 -18.21 10.23 -12.19
C LEU A 30 -17.84 9.98 -13.65
N ALA A 31 -18.82 9.97 -14.56
CA ALA A 31 -18.59 9.81 -15.99
C ALA A 31 -17.68 10.91 -16.55
N THR A 32 -17.89 12.17 -16.17
CA THR A 32 -17.00 13.29 -16.58
C THR A 32 -15.55 13.08 -16.14
N ILE A 33 -15.33 12.51 -14.94
CA ILE A 33 -13.99 12.25 -14.41
C ILE A 33 -13.34 11.07 -15.16
N ILE A 34 -14.04 9.93 -15.24
CA ILE A 34 -13.51 8.69 -15.84
C ILE A 34 -13.32 8.84 -17.35
N LEU A 35 -14.21 9.55 -18.03
CA LEU A 35 -14.15 9.75 -19.49
C LEU A 35 -13.30 10.97 -19.87
N ASN A 36 -12.57 11.58 -18.93
CA ASN A 36 -11.70 12.70 -19.24
C ASN A 36 -10.59 12.24 -20.21
N PRO A 37 -10.48 12.81 -21.43
CA PRO A 37 -9.52 12.35 -22.44
C PRO A 37 -8.05 12.50 -22.01
N ARG A 38 -7.73 13.49 -21.17
CA ARG A 38 -6.38 13.67 -20.62
C ARG A 38 -6.06 12.58 -19.61
N TRP A 39 -7.04 12.22 -18.77
CA TRP A 39 -6.90 11.15 -17.81
C TRP A 39 -6.75 9.79 -18.50
N LEU A 40 -7.62 9.46 -19.46
CA LEU A 40 -7.55 8.19 -20.21
C LEU A 40 -6.18 7.97 -20.88
N LYS A 41 -5.57 9.04 -21.39
CA LYS A 41 -4.21 9.00 -21.95
C LYS A 41 -3.14 8.66 -20.91
N THR A 42 -3.36 8.96 -19.63
CA THR A 42 -2.40 8.71 -18.53
C THR A 42 -2.81 7.56 -17.61
N THR A 43 -4.01 7.00 -17.73
CA THR A 43 -4.52 5.91 -16.87
C THR A 43 -3.56 4.71 -16.83
N HIS A 44 -2.93 4.37 -17.95
CA HIS A 44 -1.95 3.28 -18.03
C HIS A 44 -0.73 3.48 -17.10
N LYS A 45 -0.39 4.73 -16.77
CA LYS A 45 0.69 5.06 -15.82
C LYS A 45 0.32 4.66 -14.39
N TYR A 46 -0.97 4.75 -14.06
CA TYR A 46 -1.49 4.38 -12.74
C TYR A 46 -1.75 2.87 -12.60
N LEU A 47 -2.01 2.16 -13.70
CA LEU A 47 -2.16 0.70 -13.69
C LEU A 47 -0.88 -0.04 -13.27
N ARG A 48 0.29 0.56 -13.51
CA ARG A 48 1.60 0.04 -13.08
C ARG A 48 2.15 0.75 -11.86
N PHE A 49 1.35 1.57 -11.18
CA PHE A 49 1.78 2.23 -9.96
C PHE A 49 2.00 1.16 -8.88
N ARG A 50 3.25 0.71 -8.77
CA ARG A 50 3.75 -0.02 -7.62
C ARG A 50 4.28 1.03 -6.66
N THR A 51 3.71 1.09 -5.46
CA THR A 51 4.33 1.87 -4.40
C THR A 51 5.70 1.27 -4.12
N THR A 52 6.73 2.09 -4.11
CA THR A 52 8.07 1.69 -3.64
C THR A 52 8.19 1.83 -2.13
N SER A 53 7.10 2.18 -1.43
CA SER A 53 7.05 2.40 0.02
C SER A 53 7.71 1.29 0.81
N ASP A 54 7.39 0.04 0.47
CA ASP A 54 7.83 -1.12 1.23
C ASP A 54 9.30 -1.41 0.95
N LEU A 55 9.73 -1.23 -0.31
CA LEU A 55 11.13 -1.33 -0.73
C LEU A 55 12.00 -0.24 -0.07
N GLU A 56 11.51 1.00 -0.04
CA GLU A 56 12.17 2.13 0.60
C GLU A 56 12.25 1.95 2.12
N SER A 57 11.18 1.46 2.74
CA SER A 57 11.14 1.12 4.16
C SER A 57 12.16 0.04 4.49
N PHE A 58 12.22 -1.03 3.70
CA PHE A 58 13.21 -2.09 3.87
C PHE A 58 14.64 -1.57 3.69
N GLN A 59 14.89 -0.76 2.65
CA GLN A 59 16.21 -0.18 2.42
C GLN A 59 16.66 0.73 3.57
N ASN A 60 15.74 1.52 4.15
CA ASN A 60 16.00 2.30 5.36
C ASN A 60 16.30 1.40 6.55
N HIS A 61 15.62 0.26 6.67
CA HIS A 61 15.88 -0.70 7.75
C HIS A 61 17.26 -1.32 7.63
N ILE A 62 17.72 -1.66 6.42
CA ILE A 62 19.10 -2.09 6.16
C ILE A 62 20.09 -1.04 6.68
N LEU A 63 19.84 0.26 6.49
CA LEU A 63 20.77 1.31 6.93
C LEU A 63 20.94 1.38 8.46
N MET A 64 19.96 0.91 9.24
CA MET A 64 20.08 0.80 10.71
C MET A 64 21.13 -0.23 11.11
N TYR A 65 21.23 -1.32 10.33
CA TYR A 65 22.20 -2.38 10.56
C TYR A 65 23.51 -2.11 9.81
N ALA A 66 23.48 -1.74 8.54
CA ALA A 66 24.64 -1.50 7.68
C ALA A 66 24.71 -0.03 7.23
N SER A 67 25.05 0.85 8.18
CA SER A 67 25.20 2.28 7.90
C SER A 67 26.30 2.56 6.86
N LYS A 68 26.01 3.44 5.91
CA LYS A 68 26.95 3.90 4.87
C LYS A 68 28.17 4.65 5.41
N ARG A 69 28.17 5.01 6.70
CA ARG A 69 29.28 5.74 7.36
C ARG A 69 30.45 4.84 7.73
N TYR A 70 30.27 3.53 7.69
CA TYR A 70 31.29 2.55 8.07
C TYR A 70 31.60 1.62 6.90
N ALA A 71 32.85 1.27 6.75
CA ALA A 71 33.27 0.23 5.82
C ALA A 71 33.12 -1.14 6.49
N PHE A 72 32.42 -2.05 5.83
CA PHE A 72 32.28 -3.44 6.27
C PHE A 72 32.96 -4.35 5.25
N SER A 73 33.60 -5.42 5.71
CA SER A 73 34.02 -6.49 4.82
C SER A 73 32.77 -7.17 4.21
N PRO A 74 32.87 -7.75 3.01
CA PRO A 74 31.75 -8.43 2.36
C PRO A 74 30.96 -9.41 3.26
N PRO A 75 31.60 -10.34 4.02
CA PRO A 75 30.84 -11.27 4.87
C PRO A 75 30.13 -10.56 6.03
N VAL A 76 30.71 -9.49 6.58
CA VAL A 76 30.08 -8.72 7.67
C VAL A 76 28.89 -7.93 7.15
N TYR A 77 29.01 -7.31 5.96
CA TYR A 77 27.90 -6.60 5.33
C TYR A 77 26.74 -7.55 5.03
N GLU A 78 27.04 -8.73 4.48
CA GLU A 78 26.04 -9.76 4.17
C GLU A 78 25.27 -10.19 5.42
N ALA A 79 25.97 -10.57 6.50
CA ALA A 79 25.34 -10.98 7.74
C ALA A 79 24.41 -9.89 8.33
N ARG A 80 24.81 -8.61 8.21
CA ARG A 80 24.00 -7.47 8.69
C ARG A 80 22.77 -7.24 7.82
N CYS A 81 22.88 -7.40 6.50
CA CYS A 81 21.72 -7.36 5.60
C CYS A 81 20.73 -8.50 5.87
N GLN A 82 21.23 -9.71 6.14
CA GLN A 82 20.39 -10.85 6.52
C GLN A 82 19.65 -10.60 7.84
N LEU A 83 20.35 -10.07 8.85
CA LEU A 83 19.73 -9.71 10.13
C LEU A 83 18.65 -8.63 9.96
N ALA A 84 18.92 -7.59 9.15
CA ALA A 84 17.95 -6.56 8.83
C ALA A 84 16.70 -7.13 8.12
N ALA A 85 16.89 -8.12 7.23
CA ALA A 85 15.78 -8.79 6.55
C ALA A 85 14.92 -9.63 7.51
N LEU A 86 15.54 -10.34 8.45
CA LEU A 86 14.81 -11.09 9.49
C LEU A 86 13.97 -10.14 10.36
N ASP A 87 14.58 -9.07 10.85
CA ASP A 87 13.91 -8.08 11.69
C ASP A 87 12.78 -7.34 10.95
N TYR A 88 13.02 -6.93 9.70
CA TYR A 88 11.98 -6.32 8.86
C TYR A 88 10.80 -7.27 8.64
N ASN A 89 11.07 -8.53 8.31
CA ASN A 89 10.01 -9.50 8.02
C ASN A 89 9.13 -9.80 9.24
N GLU A 90 9.72 -9.82 10.44
CA GLU A 90 8.98 -9.99 11.69
C GLU A 90 8.05 -8.78 11.97
N HIS A 91 8.45 -7.58 11.54
CA HIS A 91 7.76 -6.35 11.91
C HIS A 91 6.87 -5.75 10.80
N LYS A 92 7.03 -6.12 9.52
CA LYS A 92 6.34 -5.47 8.39
C LYS A 92 4.82 -5.52 8.48
N ASP A 93 4.27 -6.60 9.03
CA ASP A 93 2.82 -6.85 9.14
C ASP A 93 2.30 -6.64 10.56
N ARG A 94 3.12 -6.06 11.45
CA ARG A 94 2.74 -5.84 12.84
C ARG A 94 1.55 -4.88 12.89
N ALA A 95 0.48 -5.32 13.54
CA ALA A 95 -0.69 -4.49 13.74
C ALA A 95 -0.33 -3.22 14.50
N VAL A 96 -0.86 -2.08 14.05
CA VAL A 96 -0.66 -0.81 14.75
C VAL A 96 -1.19 -0.94 16.16
N TRP A 97 -0.42 -0.47 17.13
CA TRP A 97 -0.85 -0.49 18.51
C TRP A 97 -2.13 0.34 18.66
N LYS A 98 -3.17 -0.30 19.21
CA LYS A 98 -4.44 0.34 19.54
C LYS A 98 -4.52 0.50 21.05
N ALA A 99 -4.83 1.71 21.50
CA ALA A 99 -5.18 1.94 22.90
C ALA A 99 -6.49 1.21 23.25
N LYS A 100 -6.79 1.04 24.54
CA LYS A 100 -7.99 0.32 25.02
C LYS A 100 -9.31 0.91 24.50
N ASP A 101 -9.29 2.18 24.09
CA ASP A 101 -10.39 2.94 23.50
C ASP A 101 -10.49 2.77 21.96
N GLY A 102 -9.59 2.00 21.34
CA GLY A 102 -9.57 1.74 19.90
C GLY A 102 -8.88 2.82 19.08
N HIS A 103 -8.36 3.89 19.70
CA HIS A 103 -7.60 4.91 19.00
C HIS A 103 -6.22 4.37 18.58
N ILE A 104 -5.89 4.61 17.31
CA ILE A 104 -4.57 4.32 16.73
C ILE A 104 -3.68 5.53 17.04
N LYS A 105 -2.56 5.30 17.72
CA LYS A 105 -1.52 6.33 17.92
C LYS A 105 -0.64 6.46 16.68
#